data_AF-A0A945IFU3-F1
#
_entry.id   AF-A0A945IFU3-F1
#
_cell.length_a   1.000
_cell.length_b   1.000
_cell.length_c   1.000
_cell.angle_alpha   90.00
_cell.angle_beta   90.00
_cell.angle_gamma   90.00
#
_symmetry.space_group_name_H-M   'P 1'
#
loop_
_entity.id
_entity.type
_entity.pdbx_description
1 polymer ?
#
loop_
_entity_poly.entity_id
_entity_poly.type
_entity_poly.pdbx_seq_one_letter_code
_entity_poly.pdbx_strand_id
1 'polypeptide(L)'
;MSSRKLALTVFFASVVINAALGIFSLFSGDFGELQGKVLMTSLSVSAASVLLLSMFPAREKELLGPVPTVGMALSVLGFGMLVVLVWTEFNADNLGRLAASVLTFAVAAGYASLVALAIVHQKFRNIVNAAFGLAAVLSVLIVGSLWSEPEGDIMLRLMGVISILLAAATVSIPVLQRLNRLVINDAESIVERQYTHVYLDQQPTLCLNCGNAGIDIAENGTYECESCDGRYRVEIPG
;
A
#
# COMPACT_ATOMS: atom_id res chain seq x y z
N MET A 1 -1.26 22.75 -14.19
CA MET A 1 -0.77 21.34 -14.16
C MET A 1 -1.42 20.63 -13.00
N SER A 2 -1.95 19.41 -13.16
CA SER A 2 -2.56 18.70 -12.03
C SER A 2 -1.50 18.37 -10.97
N SER A 3 -1.88 18.42 -9.70
CA SER A 3 -1.02 18.17 -8.54
C SER A 3 -0.27 16.83 -8.64
N ARG A 4 -0.91 15.85 -9.28
CA ARG A 4 -0.35 14.53 -9.59
C ARG A 4 0.83 14.61 -10.55
N LYS A 5 0.71 15.37 -11.64
CA LYS A 5 1.79 15.56 -12.62
C LYS A 5 2.97 16.28 -11.99
N LEU A 6 2.71 17.28 -11.14
CA LEU A 6 3.78 18.01 -10.45
C LEU A 6 4.54 17.11 -9.46
N ALA A 7 3.84 16.32 -8.65
CA ALA A 7 4.47 15.36 -7.73
C ALA A 7 5.32 14.31 -8.47
N LEU A 8 4.81 13.76 -9.57
CA LEU A 8 5.53 12.81 -10.42
C LEU A 8 6.76 13.46 -11.08
N THR A 9 6.64 14.67 -11.63
CA THR A 9 7.77 15.39 -12.23
C THR A 9 8.85 15.71 -11.19
N VAL A 10 8.46 16.16 -9.99
CA VAL A 10 9.40 16.45 -8.90
C VAL A 10 10.10 15.16 -8.43
N PHE A 11 9.37 14.04 -8.34
CA PHE A 11 9.94 12.74 -8.02
C PHE A 11 11.00 12.31 -9.04
N PHE A 12 10.65 12.26 -10.32
CA PHE A 12 11.59 11.84 -11.37
C PHE A 12 12.78 12.80 -11.47
N ALA A 13 12.54 14.11 -11.35
CA ALA A 13 13.62 15.10 -11.34
C ALA A 13 14.58 14.88 -10.15
N SER A 14 14.05 14.64 -8.95
CA SER A 14 14.86 14.34 -7.77
C SER A 14 15.70 13.07 -7.95
N VAL A 15 15.11 11.99 -8.51
CA VAL A 15 15.82 10.74 -8.77
C VAL A 15 16.94 10.93 -9.80
N VAL A 16 16.68 11.68 -10.88
CA VAL A 16 17.70 11.97 -11.92
C VAL A 16 18.85 12.82 -11.35
N ILE A 17 18.54 13.84 -10.56
CA ILE A 17 19.55 14.68 -9.89
C ILE A 17 20.40 13.84 -8.94
N ASN A 18 19.77 12.98 -8.15
CA ASN A 18 20.47 12.08 -7.22
C ASN A 18 21.38 11.09 -7.95
N ALA A 19 20.91 10.50 -9.06
CA ALA A 19 21.72 9.62 -9.88
C ALA A 19 22.92 10.36 -10.50
N ALA A 20 22.71 11.58 -11.00
CA ALA A 20 23.79 12.42 -11.55
C ALA A 20 24.84 12.77 -10.47
N LEU A 21 24.41 13.15 -9.26
CA LEU A 21 25.30 13.43 -8.13
C LEU A 21 26.07 12.18 -7.68
N GLY A 22 25.42 11.02 -7.62
CA GLY A 22 26.07 9.74 -7.30
C GLY A 22 27.11 9.32 -8.35
N ILE A 23 26.79 9.46 -9.63
CA ILE A 23 27.74 9.19 -10.72
C ILE A 23 28.92 10.16 -10.67
N PHE A 24 28.66 11.46 -10.48
CA PHE A 24 29.73 12.47 -10.34
C PHE A 24 30.65 12.18 -9.15
N SER A 25 30.07 11.67 -8.05
CA SER A 25 30.85 11.27 -6.86
C SER A 25 31.83 10.14 -7.14
N LEU A 26 31.46 9.16 -7.98
CA LEU A 26 32.33 8.01 -8.29
C LEU A 26 33.54 8.38 -9.17
N PHE A 27 33.47 9.47 -9.93
CA PHE A 27 34.56 9.92 -10.80
C PHE A 27 35.53 10.90 -10.12
N SER A 28 35.13 11.54 -9.02
CA SER A 28 36.03 12.34 -8.20
C SER A 28 36.79 11.42 -7.25
N GLY A 29 38.03 11.08 -7.63
CA GLY A 29 38.87 10.04 -7.02
C GLY A 29 39.27 10.18 -5.54
N ASP A 30 38.61 11.03 -4.74
CA ASP A 30 38.76 11.12 -3.29
C ASP A 30 37.38 10.94 -2.63
N PHE A 31 37.13 9.74 -2.11
CA PHE A 31 35.95 9.46 -1.28
C PHE A 31 36.11 10.15 0.09
N GLY A 32 35.74 11.43 0.14
CA GLY A 32 35.75 12.24 1.35
C GLY A 32 34.44 12.14 2.15
N GLU A 33 34.47 12.64 3.39
CA GLU A 33 33.31 12.72 4.29
C GLU A 33 32.13 13.48 3.67
N LEU A 34 32.40 14.55 2.92
CA LEU A 34 31.37 15.35 2.23
C LEU A 34 30.64 14.54 1.16
N GLN A 35 31.34 13.71 0.38
CA GLN A 35 30.68 12.85 -0.62
C GLN A 35 29.78 11.82 0.04
N GLY A 36 30.24 11.20 1.13
CA GLY A 36 29.42 10.27 1.91
C GLY A 36 28.13 10.93 2.42
N LYS A 37 28.22 12.15 2.95
CA LYS A 37 27.04 12.91 3.42
C LYS A 37 26.07 13.24 2.29
N VAL A 38 26.56 13.69 1.13
CA VAL A 38 25.71 13.99 -0.04
C VAL A 38 25.04 12.73 -0.58
N LEU A 39 25.74 11.61 -0.63
CA LEU A 39 25.20 10.34 -1.14
C LEU A 39 24.13 9.77 -0.19
N MET A 40 24.34 9.85 1.13
CA MET A 40 23.36 9.42 2.12
C MET A 40 22.09 10.27 2.11
N THR A 41 22.19 11.59 2.00
CA THR A 41 20.99 12.44 1.90
C THR A 41 20.25 12.21 0.59
N SER A 42 20.96 12.07 -0.52
CA SER A 42 20.41 11.67 -1.82
C SER A 42 19.61 10.38 -1.71
N LEU A 43 20.21 9.30 -1.21
CA LEU A 43 19.54 8.01 -1.02
C LEU A 43 18.30 8.13 -0.12
N SER A 44 18.40 8.91 0.95
CA SER A 44 17.30 9.16 1.88
C SER A 44 16.13 9.91 1.20
N VAL A 45 16.41 10.89 0.34
CA VAL A 45 15.38 11.61 -0.43
C VAL A 45 14.64 10.66 -1.36
N SER A 46 15.37 9.80 -2.07
CA SER A 46 14.77 8.81 -2.96
C SER A 46 13.91 7.81 -2.19
N ALA A 47 14.40 7.30 -1.06
CA ALA A 47 13.65 6.39 -0.20
C ALA A 47 12.37 7.03 0.36
N ALA A 48 12.46 8.24 0.91
CA ALA A 48 11.31 8.98 1.43
C ALA A 48 10.26 9.22 0.34
N SER A 49 10.69 9.54 -0.87
CA SER A 49 9.77 9.79 -1.98
C SER A 49 9.03 8.51 -2.42
N VAL A 50 9.72 7.36 -2.46
CA VAL A 50 9.07 6.06 -2.74
C VAL A 50 8.06 5.71 -1.65
N LEU A 51 8.39 5.95 -0.38
CA LEU A 51 7.46 5.72 0.73
C LEU A 51 6.21 6.60 0.61
N LEU A 52 6.36 7.89 0.32
CA LEU A 52 5.23 8.78 0.10
C LEU A 52 4.36 8.33 -1.09
N LEU A 53 4.96 7.90 -2.20
CA LEU A 53 4.26 7.35 -3.35
C LEU A 53 3.49 6.07 -3.03
N SER A 54 4.02 5.23 -2.14
CA SER A 54 3.34 3.99 -1.72
C SER A 54 2.08 4.25 -0.89
N MET A 55 2.05 5.35 -0.13
CA MET A 55 0.96 5.70 0.78
C MET A 55 -0.12 6.59 0.12
N PHE A 56 0.25 7.37 -0.89
CA PHE A 56 -0.65 8.34 -1.52
C PHE A 56 -1.93 7.71 -2.12
N PRO A 57 -1.87 6.61 -2.88
CA PRO A 57 -3.07 5.97 -3.43
C PRO A 57 -3.96 5.32 -2.37
N ALA A 58 -3.36 4.81 -1.29
CA ALA A 58 -4.11 4.23 -0.17
C ALA A 58 -4.90 5.32 0.58
N ARG A 59 -4.29 6.49 0.77
CA ARG A 59 -4.96 7.67 1.35
C ARG A 59 -6.12 8.16 0.47
N GLU A 60 -5.92 8.28 -0.84
CA GLU A 60 -6.95 8.77 -1.77
C GLU A 60 -8.18 7.86 -1.84
N LYS A 61 -8.00 6.56 -1.57
CA LYS A 61 -9.08 5.56 -1.49
C LYS A 61 -9.61 5.33 -0.07
N GLU A 62 -9.16 6.13 0.91
CA GLU A 62 -9.53 6.02 2.34
C GLU A 62 -9.32 4.60 2.92
N LEU A 63 -8.36 3.85 2.37
CA LEU A 63 -8.03 2.51 2.82
C LEU A 63 -7.19 2.59 4.10
N LEU A 64 -7.51 1.74 5.10
CA LEU A 64 -6.85 1.69 6.41
C LEU A 64 -7.03 2.96 7.29
N GLY A 65 -7.96 3.86 6.95
CA GLY A 65 -8.25 5.05 7.76
C GLY A 65 -7.04 5.97 7.96
N PRO A 66 -6.61 6.28 9.20
CA PRO A 66 -5.52 7.23 9.46
C PRO A 66 -4.10 6.66 9.24
N VAL A 67 -3.95 5.36 8.95
CA VAL A 67 -2.62 4.74 8.85
C VAL A 67 -1.74 5.37 7.76
N PRO A 68 -2.22 5.64 6.53
CA PRO A 68 -1.39 6.25 5.49
C PRO A 68 -0.99 7.69 5.81
N THR A 69 -1.86 8.47 6.45
CA THR A 69 -1.54 9.87 6.83
C THR A 69 -0.52 9.94 7.94
N VAL A 70 -0.66 9.09 8.96
CA VAL A 70 0.31 8.93 10.04
C VAL A 70 1.65 8.43 9.47
N GLY A 71 1.63 7.42 8.61
CA GLY A 71 2.83 6.90 7.94
C GLY A 71 3.58 7.97 7.12
N MET A 72 2.85 8.82 6.38
CA MET A 72 3.44 9.95 5.67
C MET A 72 4.13 10.93 6.62
N ALA A 73 3.47 11.30 7.72
CA ALA A 73 4.05 12.19 8.72
C ALA A 73 5.32 11.59 9.35
N LEU A 74 5.29 10.31 9.73
CA LEU A 74 6.47 9.60 10.23
C LEU A 74 7.60 9.54 9.19
N SER A 75 7.29 9.34 7.91
CA SER A 75 8.32 9.31 6.85
C SER A 75 9.03 10.65 6.70
N VAL A 76 8.29 11.76 6.76
CA VAL A 76 8.85 13.11 6.67
C VAL A 76 9.68 13.44 7.92
N LEU A 77 9.17 13.09 9.11
CA LEU A 77 9.90 13.27 10.37
C LEU A 77 11.19 12.45 10.41
N GLY A 78 11.11 11.15 10.05
CA GLY A 78 12.26 10.25 10.03
C GLY A 78 13.32 10.69 9.01
N PHE A 79 12.89 11.18 7.84
CA PHE A 79 13.79 11.77 6.85
C PHE A 79 14.50 13.01 7.41
N GLY A 80 13.76 13.93 8.06
CA GLY A 80 14.36 15.11 8.70
C GLY A 80 15.40 14.73 9.76
N MET A 81 15.10 13.72 10.58
CA MET A 81 16.04 13.21 11.58
C MET A 81 17.29 12.60 10.95
N LEU A 82 17.16 11.84 9.85
CA LEU A 82 18.32 11.32 9.12
C LEU A 82 19.19 12.43 8.55
N VAL A 83 18.60 13.48 7.97
CA VAL A 83 19.37 14.61 7.45
C VAL A 83 20.16 15.28 8.58
N VAL A 84 19.53 15.50 9.74
CA VAL A 84 20.23 16.05 10.91
C VAL A 84 21.37 15.14 11.34
N LEU A 85 21.15 13.83 11.41
CA LEU A 85 22.17 12.87 11.84
C LEU A 85 23.34 12.73 10.85
N VAL A 86 23.09 12.89 9.54
CA VAL A 86 24.13 12.87 8.52
C VAL A 86 25.00 14.13 8.57
N TRP A 87 24.40 15.28 8.84
CA TRP A 87 25.11 16.56 8.82
C TRP A 87 25.67 16.99 10.17
N THR A 88 25.18 16.41 11.27
CA THR A 88 25.61 16.75 12.63
C THR A 88 26.13 15.51 13.35
N GLU A 89 27.23 15.65 14.09
CA GLU A 89 27.75 14.61 15.00
C GLU A 89 26.96 14.55 16.33
N PHE A 90 25.78 15.15 16.38
CA PHE A 90 25.06 15.40 17.62
C PHE A 90 24.43 14.12 18.16
N ASN A 91 24.95 13.62 19.29
CA ASN A 91 24.41 12.50 20.08
C ASN A 91 23.88 11.33 19.21
N ALA A 92 24.75 10.87 18.30
CA ALA A 92 24.41 9.97 17.20
C ALA A 92 23.71 8.68 17.65
N ASP A 93 24.01 8.19 18.85
CA ASP A 93 23.43 6.94 19.35
C ASP A 93 21.93 7.06 19.63
N ASN A 94 21.51 8.01 20.47
CA ASN A 94 20.10 8.13 20.84
C ASN A 94 19.25 8.69 19.70
N LEU A 95 19.76 9.71 18.98
CA LEU A 95 19.06 10.26 17.83
C LEU A 95 18.96 9.25 16.69
N GLY A 96 20.01 8.43 16.49
CA GLY A 96 20.01 7.35 15.50
C GLY A 96 19.02 6.26 15.82
N ARG A 97 18.98 5.81 17.08
CA ARG A 97 17.99 4.81 17.55
C ARG A 97 16.56 5.32 17.37
N LEU A 98 16.31 6.60 17.62
CA LEU A 98 14.99 7.21 17.46
C LEU A 98 14.63 7.43 15.98
N ALA A 99 15.56 7.89 15.15
CA ALA A 99 15.35 8.04 13.71
C ALA A 99 15.02 6.69 13.06
N ALA A 100 15.77 5.65 13.39
CA ALA A 100 15.55 4.30 12.90
C ALA A 100 14.22 3.70 13.36
N SER A 101 13.78 3.98 14.60
CA SER A 101 12.47 3.49 15.06
C SER A 101 11.30 4.18 14.33
N VAL A 102 11.37 5.51 14.17
CA VAL A 102 10.40 6.30 13.40
C VAL A 102 10.31 5.80 11.95
N LEU A 103 11.45 5.58 11.31
CA LEU A 103 11.51 5.07 9.94
C LEU A 103 11.00 3.64 9.82
N THR A 104 11.25 2.78 10.81
CA THR A 104 10.73 1.40 10.80
C THR A 104 9.20 1.41 10.77
N PHE A 105 8.56 2.26 11.58
CA PHE A 105 7.11 2.42 11.56
C PHE A 105 6.61 3.07 10.26
N ALA A 106 7.33 4.04 9.70
CA ALA A 106 7.00 4.62 8.40
C ALA A 106 7.03 3.56 7.28
N VAL A 107 8.05 2.69 7.27
CA VAL A 107 8.16 1.59 6.30
C VAL A 107 7.03 0.58 6.51
N ALA A 108 6.70 0.22 7.75
CA ALA A 108 5.59 -0.67 8.05
C ALA A 108 4.24 -0.10 7.56
N ALA A 109 4.00 1.19 7.75
CA ALA A 109 2.81 1.88 7.24
C ALA A 109 2.78 1.94 5.70
N GLY A 110 3.94 2.11 5.06
CA GLY A 110 4.08 2.07 3.59
C GLY A 110 3.77 0.68 3.03
N TYR A 111 4.34 -0.36 3.65
CA TYR A 111 4.04 -1.74 3.34
C TYR A 111 2.54 -2.03 3.51
N ALA A 112 1.94 -1.61 4.63
CA ALA A 112 0.52 -1.81 4.86
C ALA A 112 -0.34 -1.11 3.79
N SER A 113 0.04 0.11 3.40
CA SER A 113 -0.64 0.87 2.34
C SER A 113 -0.59 0.16 0.98
N LEU A 114 0.56 -0.43 0.62
CA LEU A 114 0.71 -1.22 -0.60
C LEU A 114 -0.17 -2.47 -0.58
N VAL A 115 -0.16 -3.19 0.54
CA VAL A 115 -0.94 -4.42 0.70
C VAL A 115 -2.44 -4.12 0.68
N ALA A 116 -2.89 -3.03 1.29
CA ALA A 116 -4.30 -2.63 1.23
C ALA A 116 -4.74 -2.21 -0.18
N LEU A 117 -3.83 -1.69 -1.00
CA LEU A 117 -4.13 -1.35 -2.38
C LEU A 117 -4.29 -2.60 -3.28
N ALA A 118 -3.70 -3.73 -2.88
CA ALA A 118 -3.92 -5.00 -3.56
C ALA A 118 -5.37 -5.44 -3.29
N ILE A 119 -6.22 -5.34 -4.31
CA ILE A 119 -7.63 -5.76 -4.24
C ILE A 119 -7.64 -7.28 -4.10
N VAL A 120 -7.83 -7.73 -2.87
CA VAL A 120 -7.86 -9.16 -2.53
C VAL A 120 -9.30 -9.53 -2.18
N HIS A 121 -9.88 -10.44 -2.98
CA HIS A 121 -11.22 -10.98 -2.78
C HIS A 121 -11.38 -11.54 -1.35
N GLN A 122 -12.59 -11.47 -0.76
CA GLN A 122 -12.82 -11.80 0.67
C GLN A 122 -12.20 -13.14 1.11
N LYS A 123 -12.13 -14.13 0.20
CA LYS A 123 -11.57 -15.47 0.45
C LYS A 123 -10.09 -15.46 0.86
N PHE A 124 -9.33 -14.44 0.48
CA PHE A 124 -7.89 -14.34 0.74
C PHE A 124 -7.55 -13.29 1.81
N ARG A 125 -8.57 -12.73 2.50
CA ARG A 125 -8.40 -11.74 3.58
C ARG A 125 -7.50 -12.24 4.71
N ASN A 126 -7.52 -13.53 5.01
CA ASN A 126 -6.69 -14.13 6.05
C ASN A 126 -5.19 -14.01 5.75
N ILE A 127 -4.78 -14.16 4.48
CA ILE A 127 -3.38 -14.03 4.07
C ILE A 127 -2.92 -12.58 4.19
N VAL A 128 -3.78 -11.64 3.80
CA VAL A 128 -3.52 -10.19 3.93
C VAL A 128 -3.42 -9.79 5.40
N ASN A 129 -4.32 -10.27 6.26
CA ASN A 129 -4.27 -10.03 7.70
C ASN A 129 -3.01 -10.64 8.33
N ALA A 130 -2.60 -11.83 7.90
CA ALA A 130 -1.35 -12.44 8.34
C ALA A 130 -0.13 -11.60 7.91
N ALA A 131 -0.13 -11.04 6.70
CA ALA A 131 0.91 -10.14 6.23
C ALA A 131 0.98 -8.84 7.05
N PHE A 132 -0.15 -8.24 7.41
CA PHE A 132 -0.18 -7.10 8.34
C PHE A 132 0.36 -7.47 9.72
N GLY A 133 -0.04 -8.62 10.26
CA GLY A 133 0.44 -9.13 11.54
C GLY A 133 1.96 -9.34 11.53
N LEU A 134 2.50 -10.00 10.51
CA LEU A 134 3.94 -10.24 10.35
C LEU A 134 4.72 -8.91 10.24
N ALA A 135 4.23 -7.95 9.46
CA ALA A 135 4.86 -6.64 9.34
C ALA A 135 4.85 -5.86 10.68
N ALA A 136 3.73 -5.90 11.41
CA ALA A 136 3.62 -5.25 12.71
C ALA A 136 4.58 -5.90 13.72
N VAL A 137 4.58 -7.23 13.84
CA VAL A 137 5.48 -7.96 14.75
C VAL A 137 6.94 -7.69 14.39
N LEU A 138 7.30 -7.74 13.10
CA LEU A 138 8.66 -7.44 12.67
C LEU A 138 9.08 -6.01 13.03
N SER A 139 8.20 -5.02 12.82
CA SER A 139 8.47 -3.63 13.17
C SER A 139 8.74 -3.45 14.67
N VAL A 140 7.95 -4.10 15.52
CA VAL A 140 8.12 -4.05 16.98
C VAL A 140 9.42 -4.73 17.40
N LEU A 141 9.77 -5.86 16.79
CA LEU A 141 11.03 -6.56 17.09
C LEU A 141 12.25 -5.75 16.68
N ILE A 142 12.21 -5.12 15.50
CA ILE A 142 13.29 -4.22 15.05
C ILE A 142 13.45 -3.07 16.04
N VAL A 143 12.36 -2.38 16.39
CA VAL A 143 12.42 -1.26 17.34
C VAL A 143 12.89 -1.74 18.72
N GLY A 144 12.37 -2.86 19.20
CA GLY A 144 12.80 -3.46 20.46
C GLY A 144 14.30 -3.79 20.47
N SER A 145 14.83 -4.33 19.37
CA SER A 145 16.25 -4.65 19.21
C SER A 145 17.14 -3.40 19.09
N LEU A 146 16.60 -2.25 18.72
CA LEU A 146 17.35 -0.99 18.70
C LEU A 146 17.53 -0.39 20.10
N TRP A 147 16.58 -0.62 20.99
CA TRP A 147 16.58 -0.08 22.34
C TRP A 147 17.14 -1.06 23.37
N SER A 148 16.94 -2.35 23.15
CA SER A 148 17.53 -3.42 23.94
C SER A 148 18.77 -3.93 23.23
N GLU A 149 19.94 -3.90 23.88
CA GLU A 149 21.09 -4.69 23.45
C GLU A 149 20.78 -6.16 23.76
N PRO A 150 20.35 -6.97 22.78
CA PRO A 150 19.83 -8.30 23.07
C PRO A 150 21.03 -9.23 23.30
N GLU A 151 21.15 -9.79 24.49
CA GLU A 151 22.23 -10.73 24.86
C GLU A 151 22.04 -12.15 24.26
N GLY A 152 21.37 -12.30 23.11
CA GLY A 152 21.12 -13.62 22.55
C GLY A 152 20.73 -13.69 21.07
N ASP A 153 21.29 -14.69 20.39
CA ASP A 153 21.03 -15.06 18.99
C ASP A 153 19.55 -15.28 18.64
N ILE A 154 18.73 -15.64 19.63
CA ILE A 154 17.33 -16.05 19.42
C ILE A 154 16.51 -14.92 18.80
N MET A 155 16.70 -13.67 19.24
CA MET A 155 15.93 -12.53 18.74
C MET A 155 16.26 -12.23 17.27
N LEU A 156 17.55 -12.25 16.92
CA LEU A 156 18.01 -12.08 15.53
C LEU A 156 17.52 -13.21 14.63
N ARG A 157 17.55 -14.47 15.10
CA ARG A 157 17.00 -15.62 14.37
C ARG A 157 15.50 -15.46 14.12
N LEU A 158 14.74 -15.04 15.14
CA LEU A 158 13.30 -14.83 15.02
C LEU A 158 12.95 -13.71 14.04
N MET A 159 13.69 -12.60 14.06
CA MET A 159 13.58 -11.52 13.08
C MET A 159 13.85 -12.03 11.66
N GLY A 160 14.87 -12.86 11.48
CA GLY A 160 15.19 -13.49 10.20
C GLY A 160 14.05 -14.37 9.67
N VAL A 161 13.47 -15.23 10.52
CA VAL A 161 12.34 -16.09 10.13
C VAL A 161 11.12 -15.26 9.75
N ILE A 162 10.78 -14.24 10.54
CA ILE A 162 9.63 -13.36 10.25
C ILE A 162 9.88 -12.55 8.97
N SER A 163 11.10 -12.09 8.73
CA SER A 163 11.47 -11.39 7.50
C SER A 163 11.30 -12.28 6.25
N ILE A 164 11.72 -13.55 6.33
CA ILE A 164 11.53 -14.53 5.24
C ILE A 164 10.04 -14.82 5.01
N LEU A 165 9.26 -15.02 6.08
CA LEU A 165 7.82 -15.22 5.99
C LEU A 165 7.11 -14.01 5.37
N LEU A 166 7.51 -12.80 5.77
CA LEU A 166 6.99 -11.57 5.21
C LEU A 166 7.35 -11.45 3.73
N ALA A 167 8.58 -11.75 3.33
CA ALA A 167 9.01 -11.76 1.94
C ALA A 167 8.25 -12.81 1.09
N ALA A 168 7.98 -14.00 1.64
CA ALA A 168 7.15 -14.98 0.98
C ALA A 168 5.71 -14.47 0.78
N ALA A 169 5.15 -13.79 1.78
CA ALA A 169 3.83 -13.16 1.67
C ALA A 169 3.82 -12.03 0.63
N THR A 170 4.85 -11.16 0.60
CA THR A 170 4.93 -10.05 -0.36
C THR A 170 4.95 -10.54 -1.81
N VAL A 171 5.66 -11.63 -2.08
CA VAL A 171 5.72 -12.25 -3.41
C VAL A 171 4.42 -12.96 -3.77
N SER A 172 3.72 -13.54 -2.79
CA SER A 172 2.48 -14.28 -3.02
C SER A 172 1.29 -13.35 -3.35
N ILE A 173 1.23 -12.16 -2.77
CA ILE A 173 0.15 -11.18 -2.98
C ILE A 173 -0.07 -10.82 -4.47
N PRO A 174 0.94 -10.39 -5.26
CA PRO A 174 0.74 -10.07 -6.67
C PRO A 174 0.38 -11.29 -7.51
N VAL A 175 0.87 -12.48 -7.15
CA VAL A 175 0.50 -13.73 -7.82
C VAL A 175 -0.97 -14.06 -7.57
N LEU A 176 -1.43 -13.97 -6.32
CA LEU A 176 -2.84 -14.15 -5.96
C LEU A 176 -3.73 -13.12 -6.66
N GLN A 177 -3.29 -11.87 -6.76
CA GLN A 177 -4.01 -10.83 -7.50
C GLN A 177 -4.14 -11.18 -8.98
N ARG A 178 -3.06 -11.66 -9.61
CA ARG A 178 -3.08 -12.07 -11.03
C ARG A 178 -4.03 -13.25 -11.26
N LEU A 179 -4.00 -14.26 -10.39
CA LEU A 179 -4.90 -15.41 -10.46
C LEU A 179 -6.36 -15.00 -10.27
N ASN A 180 -6.64 -14.14 -9.28
CA ASN A 180 -7.99 -13.66 -9.04
C ASN A 180 -8.53 -12.85 -10.24
N ARG A 181 -7.68 -12.03 -10.87
CA ARG A 181 -8.06 -11.29 -12.07
C ARG A 181 -8.37 -12.20 -13.25
N LEU A 182 -7.63 -13.32 -13.41
CA LEU A 182 -7.94 -14.31 -14.45
C LEU A 182 -9.27 -14.99 -14.20
N VAL A 183 -9.56 -15.42 -12.96
CA VAL A 183 -10.85 -16.02 -12.62
C VAL A 183 -12.01 -15.06 -12.84
N ILE A 184 -11.87 -13.79 -12.47
CA ILE A 184 -12.89 -12.76 -12.72
C ILE A 184 -13.06 -12.52 -14.22
N ASN A 185 -11.97 -12.35 -14.97
CA ASN A 185 -12.05 -12.13 -16.41
C ASN A 185 -12.64 -13.34 -17.15
N ASP A 186 -12.33 -14.57 -16.71
CA ASP A 186 -12.90 -15.79 -17.27
C ASP A 186 -14.40 -15.86 -16.96
N ALA A 187 -14.80 -15.56 -15.72
CA ALA A 187 -16.21 -15.47 -15.33
C ALA A 187 -16.94 -14.36 -16.09
N GLU A 188 -16.33 -13.18 -16.25
CA GLU A 188 -16.87 -12.06 -17.03
C GLU A 188 -16.98 -12.43 -18.51
N SER A 189 -16.01 -13.15 -19.09
CA SER A 189 -16.08 -13.64 -20.48
C SER A 189 -17.15 -14.72 -20.69
N ILE A 190 -17.45 -15.51 -19.66
CA ILE A 190 -18.55 -16.48 -19.65
C ILE A 190 -19.88 -15.73 -19.53
N VAL A 191 -19.97 -14.72 -18.66
CA VAL A 191 -21.17 -13.89 -18.46
C VAL A 191 -21.44 -12.99 -19.68
N GLU A 192 -20.42 -12.44 -20.33
CA GLU A 192 -20.54 -11.62 -21.54
C GLU A 192 -20.89 -12.47 -22.78
N ARG A 193 -20.55 -13.76 -22.79
CA ARG A 193 -21.12 -14.73 -23.76
C ARG A 193 -22.54 -15.17 -23.41
N GLN A 194 -22.97 -14.96 -22.18
CA GLN A 194 -24.22 -15.46 -21.63
C GLN A 194 -25.01 -14.32 -20.99
N TYR A 195 -25.30 -13.27 -21.78
CA TYR A 195 -26.52 -12.50 -21.59
C TYR A 195 -27.70 -13.44 -21.86
N THR A 196 -28.02 -14.28 -20.87
CA THR A 196 -29.32 -14.93 -20.83
C THR A 196 -30.25 -13.81 -20.44
N HIS A 197 -30.85 -13.15 -21.43
CA HIS A 197 -32.02 -12.33 -21.18
C HIS A 197 -33.01 -13.23 -20.45
N VAL A 198 -33.19 -13.01 -19.15
CA VAL A 198 -34.24 -13.67 -18.37
C VAL A 198 -35.50 -12.89 -18.70
N TYR A 199 -36.17 -13.32 -19.78
CA TYR A 199 -37.45 -12.77 -20.18
C TYR A 199 -38.47 -13.12 -19.10
N LEU A 200 -38.98 -12.09 -18.43
CA LEU A 200 -40.09 -12.20 -17.50
C LEU A 200 -41.36 -11.85 -18.26
N ASP A 201 -42.26 -12.82 -18.45
CA ASP A 201 -43.58 -12.61 -19.08
C ASP A 201 -44.49 -11.71 -18.23
N GLN A 202 -44.14 -11.50 -16.96
CA GLN A 202 -44.92 -10.71 -16.01
C GLN A 202 -44.02 -9.75 -15.23
N GLN A 203 -44.56 -8.58 -14.89
CA GLN A 203 -43.86 -7.61 -14.05
C GLN A 203 -43.47 -8.25 -12.70
N PRO A 204 -42.20 -8.18 -12.29
CA PRO A 204 -41.76 -8.79 -11.04
C PRO A 204 -42.40 -8.07 -9.85
N THR A 205 -43.11 -8.84 -9.02
CA THR A 205 -43.74 -8.37 -7.78
C THR A 205 -42.84 -8.55 -6.55
N LEU A 206 -41.67 -9.20 -6.71
CA LEU A 206 -40.66 -9.38 -5.67
C LEU A 206 -39.26 -9.02 -6.18
N CYS A 207 -38.45 -8.45 -5.30
CA CYS A 207 -37.07 -8.05 -5.61
C CYS A 207 -36.21 -9.29 -5.90
N LEU A 208 -35.53 -9.33 -7.06
CA LEU A 208 -34.65 -10.45 -7.43
C LEU A 208 -33.40 -10.58 -6.53
N ASN A 209 -33.03 -9.53 -5.81
CA ASN A 209 -31.85 -9.54 -4.94
C ASN A 209 -32.18 -9.99 -3.51
N CYS A 210 -33.27 -9.49 -2.93
CA CYS A 210 -33.61 -9.74 -1.52
C CYS A 210 -34.93 -10.48 -1.28
N GLY A 211 -35.75 -10.68 -2.32
CA GLY A 211 -37.05 -11.35 -2.21
C GLY A 211 -38.15 -10.53 -1.52
N ASN A 212 -37.94 -9.24 -1.25
CA ASN A 212 -38.97 -8.39 -0.65
C ASN A 212 -39.99 -7.91 -1.70
N ALA A 213 -41.25 -7.73 -1.29
CA ALA A 213 -42.35 -7.30 -2.16
C ALA A 213 -42.40 -5.78 -2.42
N GLY A 214 -41.57 -4.99 -1.73
CA GLY A 214 -41.46 -3.54 -1.91
C GLY A 214 -40.44 -3.16 -2.98
N ILE A 215 -40.88 -3.08 -4.23
CA ILE A 215 -40.09 -2.56 -5.35
C ILE A 215 -40.83 -1.38 -5.95
N ASP A 216 -40.14 -0.25 -6.10
CA ASP A 216 -40.67 0.91 -6.80
C ASP A 216 -40.15 0.96 -8.24
N ILE A 217 -41.02 1.40 -9.14
CA ILE A 217 -40.70 1.62 -10.55
C ILE A 217 -40.01 2.98 -10.64
N ALA A 218 -38.71 2.98 -10.92
CA ALA A 218 -37.99 4.19 -11.29
C ALA A 218 -38.22 4.53 -12.78
N GLU A 219 -37.98 5.79 -13.15
CA GLU A 219 -38.08 6.26 -14.54
C GLU A 219 -37.24 5.39 -15.49
N ASN A 220 -37.76 5.10 -16.69
CA ASN A 220 -37.16 4.24 -17.74
C ASN A 220 -37.11 2.72 -17.47
N GLY A 221 -38.10 2.14 -16.76
CA GLY A 221 -38.22 0.67 -16.63
C GLY A 221 -37.13 0.04 -15.76
N THR A 222 -36.54 0.86 -14.89
CA THR A 222 -35.57 0.41 -13.89
C THR A 222 -36.32 0.25 -12.56
N TYR A 223 -36.13 -0.87 -11.88
CA TYR A 223 -36.76 -1.20 -10.62
C TYR A 223 -35.75 -0.99 -9.50
N GLU A 224 -36.17 -0.31 -8.43
CA GLU A 224 -35.35 -0.03 -7.25
C GLU A 224 -36.04 -0.58 -6.01
N CYS A 225 -35.29 -1.29 -5.17
CA CYS A 225 -35.83 -1.87 -3.95
C CYS A 225 -35.38 -1.06 -2.73
N GLU A 226 -36.34 -0.46 -2.00
CA GLU A 226 -36.06 0.35 -0.81
C GLU A 226 -35.35 -0.43 0.31
N SER A 227 -35.51 -1.75 0.36
CA SER A 227 -34.96 -2.57 1.46
C SER A 227 -33.50 -3.00 1.26
N CYS A 228 -33.04 -3.10 0.02
CA CYS A 228 -31.69 -3.59 -0.28
C CYS A 228 -30.90 -2.70 -1.24
N ASP A 229 -31.49 -1.57 -1.65
CA ASP A 229 -30.93 -0.61 -2.61
C ASP A 229 -30.55 -1.26 -3.96
N GLY A 230 -31.16 -2.40 -4.26
CA GLY A 230 -30.93 -3.17 -5.48
C GLY A 230 -31.60 -2.49 -6.67
N ARG A 231 -30.80 -2.11 -7.67
CA ARG A 231 -31.25 -1.54 -8.96
C ARG A 231 -31.10 -2.54 -10.09
N TYR A 232 -32.17 -2.78 -10.84
CA TYR A 232 -32.14 -3.66 -12.02
C TYR A 232 -33.12 -3.19 -13.08
N ARG A 233 -32.80 -3.41 -14.36
CA ARG A 233 -33.67 -3.08 -15.49
C ARG A 233 -34.37 -4.36 -15.97
N VAL A 234 -35.67 -4.28 -16.21
CA VAL A 234 -36.45 -5.38 -16.78
C VAL A 234 -36.97 -4.96 -18.13
N GLU A 235 -36.65 -5.74 -19.17
CA GLU A 235 -37.17 -5.55 -20.51
C GLU A 235 -38.27 -6.58 -20.74
N ILE A 236 -39.53 -6.12 -20.85
CA ILE A 236 -40.69 -6.97 -21.13
C ILE A 236 -40.97 -6.84 -22.64
N PRO A 237 -40.75 -7.89 -23.46
CA PRO A 237 -41.24 -7.89 -24.83
C PRO A 237 -42.77 -7.90 -24.79
N GLY A 238 -43.39 -6.93 -25.47
CA GLY A 238 -44.85 -6.84 -25.61
C GLY A 238 -45.43 -7.90 -26.53
#